data_AF-A0A955DE38-F1
#
_entry.id   AF-A0A955DE38-F1
#
_cell.length_a   1.000
_cell.length_b   1.000
_cell.length_c   1.000
_cell.angle_alpha   90.00
_cell.angle_beta   90.00
_cell.angle_gamma   90.00
#
_symmetry.space_group_name_H-M   'P 1'
#
loop_
_entity.id
_entity.type
_entity.pdbx_description
1 polymer ?
#
loop_
_entity_poly.entity_id
_entity_poly.type
_entity_poly.pdbx_seq_one_letter_code
_entity_poly.pdbx_strand_id
1 'polypeptide(L)'
;CVQRLTQAQIEAKNAWVRGTDVEKAADARVAIPDAAIETACAQACPTDAIIFGDRNDPTSRVAAAQRRDRSYEMLEELNVKARTKYLAKVRNPAVPHAAEAGHGGGHGDGASGPGDDHAHSEAGQHS
;
A
#
# COMPACT_ATOMS: atom_id res chain seq x y z
N CYS A 1 -10.35 10.50 -1.52
CA CYS A 1 -10.27 10.93 -2.93
C CYS A 1 -11.62 10.76 -3.61
N VAL A 2 -12.64 11.51 -3.15
CA VAL A 2 -14.00 11.41 -3.70
C VAL A 2 -14.00 11.71 -5.20
N GLN A 3 -13.16 12.64 -5.65
CA GLN A 3 -13.00 12.95 -7.06
C GLN A 3 -12.69 11.72 -7.94
N ARG A 4 -11.76 10.85 -7.51
CA ARG A 4 -11.38 9.64 -8.27
C ARG A 4 -12.49 8.58 -8.24
N LEU A 5 -13.15 8.43 -7.09
CA LEU A 5 -14.29 7.53 -6.92
C LEU A 5 -15.45 7.93 -7.85
N THR A 6 -15.81 9.21 -7.87
CA THR A 6 -16.89 9.73 -8.70
C THR A 6 -16.57 9.57 -10.18
N GLN A 7 -15.35 9.87 -10.61
CA GLN A 7 -14.94 9.68 -12.00
C GLN A 7 -15.10 8.22 -12.44
N ALA A 8 -14.56 7.27 -11.67
CA ALA A 8 -14.69 5.85 -11.98
C ALA A 8 -16.14 5.36 -11.97
N GLN A 9 -16.96 5.83 -11.03
CA GLN A 9 -18.39 5.50 -11.00
C GLN A 9 -19.15 6.04 -12.23
N ILE A 10 -18.84 7.26 -12.65
CA ILE A 10 -19.45 7.85 -13.86
C ILE A 10 -19.04 7.05 -15.09
N GLU A 11 -17.76 6.71 -15.24
CA GLU A 11 -17.25 5.92 -16.37
C GLU A 11 -17.90 4.54 -16.42
N ALA A 12 -17.92 3.83 -15.30
CA ALA A 12 -18.55 2.51 -15.20
C ALA A 12 -20.04 2.58 -15.51
N LYS A 13 -20.76 3.58 -14.98
CA LYS A 13 -22.19 3.77 -15.25
C LYS A 13 -22.46 4.16 -16.70
N ASN A 14 -21.62 5.00 -17.30
CA ASN A 14 -21.74 5.38 -18.70
C ASN A 14 -21.52 4.18 -19.63
N ALA A 15 -20.52 3.33 -19.33
CA ALA A 15 -20.29 2.08 -20.04
C ALA A 15 -21.51 1.15 -19.91
N TRP A 16 -22.05 0.99 -18.70
CA TRP A 16 -23.25 0.21 -18.45
C TRP A 16 -24.46 0.72 -19.23
N VAL A 17 -24.72 2.03 -19.24
CA VAL A 17 -25.85 2.63 -19.99
C VAL A 17 -25.75 2.35 -21.50
N ARG A 18 -24.53 2.34 -22.05
CA ARG A 18 -24.26 2.08 -23.47
C ARG A 18 -24.26 0.58 -23.83
N GLY A 19 -24.21 -0.31 -22.85
CA GLY A 19 -24.23 -1.76 -23.05
C GLY A 19 -25.57 -2.30 -23.57
N THR A 20 -25.54 -3.54 -24.05
CA THR A 20 -26.73 -4.31 -24.46
C THR A 20 -27.58 -4.73 -23.26
N ASP A 21 -28.84 -5.08 -23.50
CA ASP A 21 -29.74 -5.52 -22.43
C ASP A 21 -29.25 -6.81 -21.74
N VAL A 22 -28.55 -7.69 -22.47
CA VAL A 22 -27.93 -8.91 -21.93
C VAL A 22 -26.78 -8.57 -20.97
N GLU A 23 -25.91 -7.64 -21.35
CA GLU A 23 -24.80 -7.19 -20.50
C GLU A 23 -25.31 -6.47 -19.24
N LYS A 24 -26.36 -5.65 -19.39
CA LYS A 24 -27.01 -4.97 -18.27
C LYS A 24 -27.70 -5.93 -17.31
N ALA A 25 -28.30 -7.01 -17.81
CA ALA A 25 -28.92 -8.05 -16.99
C ALA A 25 -27.88 -8.87 -16.21
N ALA A 26 -26.68 -9.05 -16.77
CA ALA A 26 -25.58 -9.76 -16.12
C ALA A 26 -24.95 -8.94 -14.97
N ASP A 27 -24.90 -7.61 -15.09
CA ASP A 27 -24.32 -6.72 -14.08
C ASP A 27 -25.30 -5.64 -13.61
N ALA A 28 -26.14 -6.01 -12.63
CA ALA A 28 -27.16 -5.12 -12.09
C ALA A 28 -26.61 -4.00 -11.19
N ARG A 29 -25.36 -4.08 -10.74
CA ARG A 29 -24.78 -3.11 -9.78
C ARG A 29 -23.74 -2.19 -10.40
N VAL A 30 -23.43 -2.33 -11.68
CA VAL A 30 -22.32 -1.63 -12.33
C VAL A 30 -21.04 -1.94 -11.55
N ALA A 31 -20.65 -3.21 -11.57
CA ALA A 31 -19.51 -3.69 -10.82
C ALA A 31 -18.24 -2.94 -11.23
N ILE A 32 -17.60 -2.30 -10.26
CA ILE A 32 -16.29 -1.68 -10.44
C ILE A 32 -15.26 -2.73 -10.01
N PRO A 33 -14.33 -3.15 -10.89
CA PRO A 33 -13.30 -4.10 -10.52
C PRO A 33 -12.47 -3.63 -9.31
N ASP A 34 -12.02 -4.57 -8.48
CA ASP A 34 -11.11 -4.23 -7.39
C ASP A 34 -9.82 -3.60 -7.94
N ALA A 35 -9.26 -2.66 -7.19
CA ALA A 35 -8.13 -1.82 -7.60
C ALA A 35 -8.33 -0.92 -8.83
N ALA A 36 -9.53 -0.87 -9.46
CA ALA A 36 -9.80 0.11 -10.52
C ALA A 36 -9.79 1.57 -10.01
N ILE A 37 -10.05 1.75 -8.71
CA ILE A 37 -9.96 3.05 -8.05
C ILE A 37 -8.80 3.02 -7.06
N GLU A 38 -7.76 3.80 -7.36
CA GLU A 38 -6.66 4.00 -6.44
C GLU A 38 -6.70 5.41 -5.86
N THR A 39 -6.66 5.51 -4.52
CA THR A 39 -6.59 6.82 -3.86
C THR A 39 -5.18 7.41 -3.97
N ALA A 40 -5.07 8.73 -3.91
CA ALA A 40 -3.76 9.41 -4.00
C ALA A 40 -2.79 8.90 -2.91
N CYS A 41 -3.27 8.67 -1.69
CA CYS A 41 -2.43 8.17 -0.61
C CYS A 41 -2.02 6.71 -0.79
N ALA A 42 -2.89 5.87 -1.37
CA ALA A 42 -2.54 4.49 -1.70
C ALA A 42 -1.47 4.46 -2.80
N GLN A 43 -1.70 5.20 -3.89
CA GLN A 43 -0.77 5.32 -5.02
C GLN A 43 0.59 5.90 -4.61
N ALA A 44 0.61 6.86 -3.68
CA ALA A 44 1.83 7.49 -3.20
C ALA A 44 2.60 6.64 -2.19
N CYS A 45 2.01 5.56 -1.66
CA CYS A 45 2.61 4.76 -0.62
C CYS A 45 3.52 3.67 -1.22
N PRO A 46 4.86 3.75 -1.08
CA PRO A 46 5.76 2.77 -1.69
C PRO A 46 5.72 1.39 -1.02
N THR A 47 5.07 1.27 0.14
CA THR A 47 5.02 0.03 0.93
C THR A 47 3.66 -0.67 0.86
N ASP A 48 2.73 -0.17 0.03
CA ASP A 48 1.36 -0.70 -0.10
C ASP A 48 0.60 -0.79 1.23
N ALA A 49 0.90 0.11 2.17
CA ALA A 49 0.31 0.08 3.51
C ALA A 49 -1.18 0.44 3.52
N ILE A 50 -1.66 1.16 2.50
CA ILE A 50 -3.05 1.62 2.38
C ILE A 50 -3.72 0.84 1.25
N ILE A 51 -4.72 0.04 1.60
CA ILE A 51 -5.53 -0.71 0.64
C ILE A 51 -6.93 -0.05 0.57
N PHE A 52 -7.35 0.31 -0.63
CA PHE A 52 -8.68 0.86 -0.92
C PHE A 52 -9.44 -0.09 -1.85
N GLY A 53 -10.77 -0.17 -1.71
CA GLY A 53 -11.63 -1.09 -2.45
C GLY A 53 -13.04 -1.18 -1.88
N ASP A 54 -13.89 -2.02 -2.48
CA ASP A 54 -15.26 -2.25 -2.02
C ASP A 54 -15.29 -3.30 -0.89
N ARG A 55 -15.85 -2.92 0.26
CA ARG A 55 -16.03 -3.83 1.41
C ARG A 55 -17.19 -4.82 1.20
N ASN A 56 -18.15 -4.48 0.35
CA ASN A 56 -19.29 -5.35 0.07
C ASN A 56 -18.95 -6.49 -0.89
N ASP A 57 -17.88 -6.35 -1.66
CA ASP A 57 -17.31 -7.45 -2.45
C ASP A 57 -16.48 -8.36 -1.53
N PRO A 58 -16.92 -9.60 -1.29
CA PRO A 58 -16.19 -10.53 -0.42
C PRO A 58 -14.85 -10.97 -1.01
N THR A 59 -14.62 -10.79 -2.32
CA THR A 59 -13.38 -11.17 -2.99
C THR A 59 -12.33 -10.06 -3.03
N SER A 60 -12.67 -8.85 -2.60
CA SER A 60 -11.76 -7.68 -2.66
C SER A 60 -10.57 -7.79 -1.71
N ARG A 61 -9.47 -7.10 -2.07
CA ARG A 61 -8.27 -6.98 -1.21
C ARG A 61 -8.60 -6.38 0.16
N VAL A 62 -9.53 -5.41 0.21
CA VAL A 62 -9.97 -4.79 1.48
C VAL A 62 -10.71 -5.80 2.35
N ALA A 63 -11.65 -6.56 1.80
CA ALA A 63 -12.39 -7.56 2.57
C ALA A 63 -11.46 -8.65 3.12
N ALA A 64 -10.47 -9.07 2.33
CA ALA A 64 -9.43 -9.99 2.79
C ALA A 64 -8.54 -9.39 3.90
N ALA A 65 -8.13 -8.13 3.78
CA ALA A 65 -7.31 -7.45 4.80
C ALA A 65 -8.07 -7.26 6.13
N GLN A 66 -9.36 -6.90 6.07
CA GLN A 66 -10.21 -6.69 7.25
C GLN A 66 -10.51 -7.97 8.03
N ARG A 67 -10.41 -9.14 7.39
CA ARG A 67 -10.59 -10.46 8.03
C ARG A 67 -9.34 -11.01 8.70
N ARG A 68 -8.20 -10.33 8.61
CA ARG A 68 -6.96 -10.77 9.29
C ARG A 68 -7.11 -10.62 10.80
N ASP A 69 -6.57 -11.58 11.56
CA ASP A 69 -6.64 -11.59 13.03
C ASP A 69 -6.06 -10.33 13.70
N ARG A 70 -5.11 -9.67 13.03
CA ARG A 70 -4.48 -8.42 13.51
C ARG A 70 -5.25 -7.15 13.12
N SER A 71 -6.42 -7.27 12.50
CA SER A 71 -7.24 -6.14 12.09
C SER A 71 -8.02 -5.59 13.28
N TYR A 72 -8.00 -4.27 13.49
CA TYR A 72 -8.76 -3.62 14.56
C TYR A 72 -9.41 -2.32 14.08
N GLU A 73 -10.51 -1.94 14.73
CA GLU A 73 -11.17 -0.65 14.56
C GLU A 73 -10.63 0.33 15.59
N MET A 74 -10.44 1.59 15.19
CA MET A 74 -9.96 2.62 16.10
C MET A 74 -11.13 3.12 16.95
N LEU A 75 -10.98 3.02 18.29
CA LEU A 75 -12.00 3.42 19.27
C LEU A 75 -13.32 2.64 19.09
N GLU A 76 -13.22 1.30 18.97
CA GLU A 76 -14.38 0.42 18.76
C GLU A 76 -15.40 0.51 19.90
N GLU A 77 -14.94 0.78 21.13
CA GLU A 77 -15.77 0.91 22.33
C GLU A 77 -16.79 2.05 22.22
N LEU A 78 -16.51 3.06 21.39
CA LEU A 78 -17.40 4.19 21.13
C LEU A 78 -18.43 3.91 20.03
N ASN A 79 -18.39 2.72 19.40
CA ASN A 79 -19.32 2.29 18.35
C ASN A 79 -19.42 3.30 17.17
N VAL A 80 -18.30 3.93 16.82
CA VAL A 80 -18.22 4.91 15.72
C VAL A 80 -18.43 4.28 14.33
N LYS A 81 -18.32 2.94 14.23
CA LYS A 81 -18.47 2.15 13.00
C LYS A 81 -17.64 2.72 11.85
N ALA A 82 -16.35 2.96 12.13
CA ALA A 82 -15.43 3.52 11.18
C ALA A 82 -15.34 2.66 9.91
N ARG A 83 -15.20 3.30 8.74
CA ARG A 83 -15.02 2.57 7.48
C ARG A 83 -13.60 2.02 7.31
N THR A 84 -12.64 2.58 8.05
CA THR A 84 -11.23 2.18 8.04
C THR A 84 -10.95 1.19 9.17
N LYS A 85 -10.23 0.13 8.85
CA LYS A 85 -9.60 -0.77 9.82
C LYS A 85 -8.09 -0.68 9.67
N TYR A 86 -7.38 -0.91 10.76
CA TYR A 86 -5.92 -0.90 10.79
C TYR A 86 -5.39 -2.30 11.07
N LEU A 87 -4.18 -2.59 10.61
CA LEU A 87 -3.47 -3.82 10.96
C LEU A 87 -2.47 -3.51 12.07
N ALA A 88 -2.50 -4.29 13.14
CA ALA A 88 -1.57 -4.12 14.26
C ALA A 88 -0.12 -4.29 13.78
N LYS A 89 0.76 -3.42 14.28
CA LYS A 89 2.19 -3.50 14.02
C LYS A 89 2.80 -4.66 14.78
N VAL A 90 3.21 -5.70 14.06
CA VAL A 90 4.01 -6.79 14.63
C VAL A 90 5.49 -6.42 14.49
N ARG A 91 6.23 -6.48 15.61
CA ARG A 91 7.70 -6.36 15.61
C ARG A 91 8.28 -7.75 15.79
N ASN A 92 9.32 -8.08 15.02
CA ASN A 92 10.06 -9.33 15.15
C ASN A 92 11.35 -9.06 15.92
N PRO A 93 11.36 -9.13 17.27
CA PRO A 93 12.59 -8.95 18.03
C PRO A 93 13.57 -10.09 17.70
N ALA A 94 14.86 -9.77 17.65
CA ALA A 94 15.89 -10.80 17.51
C ALA A 94 15.84 -11.73 18.73
N VAL A 95 15.68 -13.03 18.48
CA VAL A 95 16.04 -14.04 19.49
C VAL A 95 17.56 -14.12 19.52
N PRO A 96 18.22 -14.05 20.69
CA PRO A 96 19.65 -14.30 20.76
C PRO A 96 19.89 -15.73 20.26
N HIS A 97 20.49 -15.87 19.08
CA HIS A 97 21.13 -17.12 18.71
C HIS A 97 22.26 -17.30 19.72
N ALA A 98 22.21 -18.39 20.51
CA ALA A 98 23.31 -18.75 21.38
C ALA A 98 24.58 -18.72 20.51
N ALA A 99 25.52 -17.86 20.85
CA ALA A 99 26.76 -17.75 20.11
C ALA A 99 27.45 -19.10 20.18
N GLU A 100 27.43 -19.83 19.06
CA GLU A 100 28.33 -20.94 18.81
C GLU A 100 29.74 -20.42 19.11
N ALA A 101 30.42 -21.08 20.04
CA ALA A 101 31.70 -20.65 20.54
C ALA A 101 32.74 -20.65 19.41
N GLY A 102 33.26 -19.46 19.09
CA GLY A 102 34.60 -19.27 18.57
C GLY A 102 34.73 -19.30 17.04
N HIS A 103 35.02 -18.12 16.47
CA HIS A 103 36.14 -17.95 15.55
C HIS A 103 36.68 -16.53 15.73
N GLY A 104 37.74 -16.41 16.54
CA GLY A 104 38.53 -15.21 16.63
C GLY A 104 39.35 -15.02 15.36
N GLY A 105 38.93 -14.09 14.50
CA GLY A 105 39.69 -13.62 13.35
C GLY A 105 40.04 -12.15 13.55
N GLY A 106 41.23 -11.89 14.10
CA GLY A 106 41.75 -10.53 14.23
C GLY A 106 42.03 -9.94 12.85
N HIS A 107 41.40 -8.81 12.54
CA HIS A 107 41.80 -7.98 11.41
C HIS A 107 42.72 -6.89 11.95
N GLY A 108 44.01 -7.09 11.73
CA GLY A 108 45.06 -6.15 12.06
C GLY A 108 44.95 -4.85 11.25
N ASP A 109 45.29 -3.76 11.91
CA ASP A 109 45.33 -2.42 11.36
C ASP A 109 46.42 -2.32 10.29
N GLY A 110 46.03 -2.04 9.06
CA GLY A 110 46.95 -1.98 7.93
C GLY A 110 46.49 -1.07 6.81
N ALA A 111 47.18 0.06 6.70
CA ALA A 111 47.50 0.80 5.47
C ALA A 111 46.54 1.92 4.97
N SER A 112 46.92 3.16 5.31
CA SER A 112 47.35 4.25 4.41
C SER A 112 46.46 4.80 3.28
N GLY A 113 46.26 6.13 3.31
CA GLY A 113 46.19 7.00 2.12
C GLY A 113 45.15 8.13 2.17
N PRO A 114 45.51 9.42 2.04
CA PRO A 114 44.57 10.51 1.80
C PRO A 114 44.30 10.65 0.30
N GLY A 115 43.04 10.80 -0.10
CA GLY A 115 42.64 10.92 -1.50
C GLY A 115 41.46 11.88 -1.68
N ASP A 116 41.82 13.10 -2.07
CA ASP A 116 41.23 13.92 -3.13
C ASP A 116 39.77 14.41 -3.01
N ASP A 117 39.67 15.68 -2.64
CA ASP A 117 38.55 16.59 -2.81
C ASP A 117 38.19 16.83 -4.30
N HIS A 118 36.95 16.52 -4.67
CA HIS A 118 36.36 16.89 -5.97
C HIS A 118 35.22 17.88 -5.78
N ALA A 119 35.52 19.13 -6.17
CA ALA A 119 34.59 20.23 -6.32
C ALA A 119 33.70 20.01 -7.56
N HIS A 120 32.39 20.10 -7.40
CA HIS A 120 31.44 20.17 -8.52
C HIS A 120 31.14 21.63 -8.84
N SER A 121 31.60 22.09 -10.02
CA SER A 121 31.08 23.28 -10.70
C SER A 121 30.28 22.83 -11.92
N GLU A 122 28.96 23.03 -11.91
CA GLU A 122 28.14 22.96 -13.11
C GLU A 122 27.39 24.27 -13.31
N ALA A 123 27.92 25.08 -14.24
CA ALA A 123 27.15 26.07 -14.97
C ALA A 123 26.51 25.35 -16.17
N GLY A 124 25.19 25.39 -16.28
CA GLY A 124 24.44 24.80 -17.38
C GLY A 124 23.08 25.44 -17.53
N GLN A 125 22.98 26.40 -18.44
CA GLN A 125 21.79 27.15 -18.79
C GLN A 125 20.81 26.24 -19.56
N HIS A 126 19.53 26.26 -19.16
CA HIS A 126 18.45 25.68 -19.96
C HIS A 126 17.73 26.81 -20.71
N SER A 127 17.64 26.64 -22.04
CA SER A 127 16.76 27.38 -22.95
C SER A 127 15.30 26.95 -22.81
#